data_AF-A0A6N4X4G6-F1
#
_entry.id   AF-A0A6N4X4G6-F1
#
_cell.length_a   1.000
_cell.length_b   1.000
_cell.length_c   1.000
_cell.angle_alpha   90.00
_cell.angle_beta   90.00
_cell.angle_gamma   90.00
#
_symmetry.space_group_name_H-M   'P 1'
#
loop_
_entity.id
_entity.type
_entity.pdbx_description
1 polymer ?
#
loop_
_entity_poly.entity_id
_entity_poly.type
_entity_poly.pdbx_seq_one_letter_code
_entity_poly.pdbx_strand_id
1 'polypeptide(L)'
;MASKIEIQKRCEYCNEIFTAKTTVTKYCSHKCNQRGYKAKKRDEKIQIAKTDVIKKEAESIDMIKAKEFLTAKEAAILLGFSVRTVYRLIDNGKLKSVNLAERLTRIKKSELNKLID
;
A
#
# COMPACT_ATOMS: atom_id res chain seq x y z
N MET A 1 23.26 26.72 -39.21
CA MET A 1 24.42 25.89 -38.86
C MET A 1 23.97 24.84 -37.85
N ALA A 2 23.93 23.57 -38.22
CA ALA A 2 23.65 22.50 -37.26
C ALA A 2 25.00 22.02 -36.70
N SER A 3 25.31 22.38 -35.46
CA SER A 3 26.46 21.79 -34.77
C SER A 3 26.29 20.28 -34.74
N LYS A 4 27.26 19.54 -35.30
CA LYS A 4 27.25 18.08 -35.33
C LYS A 4 27.59 17.57 -33.93
N ILE A 5 26.59 17.56 -33.06
CA ILE A 5 26.71 17.16 -31.65
C ILE A 5 26.70 15.63 -31.59
N GLU A 6 27.79 15.04 -31.11
CA GLU A 6 27.89 13.62 -30.82
C GLU A 6 28.23 13.45 -29.34
N ILE A 7 27.33 12.81 -28.59
CA ILE A 7 27.44 12.67 -27.13
C ILE A 7 27.30 11.19 -26.78
N GLN A 8 28.24 10.65 -26.02
CA GLN A 8 28.10 9.31 -25.45
C GLN A 8 27.10 9.33 -24.29
N LYS A 9 26.08 8.48 -24.35
CA LYS A 9 25.05 8.34 -23.34
C LYS A 9 24.82 6.87 -22.99
N ARG A 10 24.29 6.62 -21.79
CA ARG A 10 23.81 5.31 -21.38
C ARG A 10 22.33 5.16 -21.74
N CYS A 11 21.95 4.05 -22.34
CA CYS A 11 20.56 3.76 -22.65
C CYS A 11 19.75 3.53 -21.37
N GLU A 12 18.63 4.24 -21.20
CA GLU A 12 17.72 4.08 -20.04
C GLU A 12 17.09 2.68 -19.90
N TYR A 13 17.20 1.81 -20.92
CA TYR A 13 16.59 0.48 -20.91
C TYR A 13 17.62 -0.66 -20.80
N CYS A 14 18.60 -0.74 -21.72
CA CYS A 14 19.59 -1.83 -21.71
C CYS A 14 20.90 -1.47 -20.99
N ASN A 15 21.04 -0.24 -20.51
CA ASN A 15 22.25 0.27 -19.83
C ASN A 15 23.54 0.27 -20.66
N GLU A 16 23.45 0.02 -21.97
CA GLU A 16 24.60 0.10 -22.89
C GLU A 16 24.93 1.54 -23.25
N ILE A 17 26.21 1.81 -23.53
CA ILE A 17 26.69 3.11 -23.99
C ILE A 17 26.46 3.23 -25.49
N PHE A 18 25.92 4.35 -25.94
CA PHE A 18 25.69 4.65 -27.36
C PHE A 18 25.98 6.12 -27.68
N THR A 19 26.30 6.40 -28.94
CA THR A 19 26.52 7.77 -29.41
C THR A 19 25.19 8.39 -29.85
N ALA A 20 24.72 9.38 -29.09
CA ALA A 20 23.54 10.17 -29.40
C ALA A 20 23.91 11.39 -30.25
N LYS A 21 23.09 11.66 -31.28
CA LYS A 21 23.22 12.86 -32.13
C LYS A 21 22.39 14.05 -31.64
N THR A 22 21.62 13.86 -30.56
CA THR A 22 20.79 14.90 -29.96
C THR A 22 20.83 14.82 -28.43
N THR A 23 20.57 15.96 -27.78
CA THR A 23 20.50 16.08 -26.32
C THR A 23 19.29 15.37 -25.72
N VAL A 24 18.24 15.09 -26.50
CA VAL A 24 16.99 14.46 -26.04
C VAL A 24 16.95 12.94 -26.22
N THR A 25 17.89 12.34 -26.97
CA THR A 25 17.91 10.87 -27.16
C THR A 25 18.21 10.15 -25.84
N LYS A 26 17.33 9.22 -25.44
CA LYS A 26 17.37 8.44 -24.18
C LYS A 26 17.70 6.95 -24.37
N TYR A 27 17.53 6.43 -25.58
CA TYR A 27 17.68 5.00 -25.88
C TYR A 27 18.61 4.77 -27.06
N CYS A 28 19.34 3.65 -27.04
CA CYS A 28 20.27 3.28 -28.11
C CYS A 28 19.56 2.88 -29.42
N SER A 29 18.29 2.48 -29.35
CA SER A 29 17.52 2.01 -30.50
C SER A 29 16.01 2.20 -30.31
N HIS A 30 15.26 2.15 -31.41
CA HIS A 30 13.79 2.16 -31.38
C HIS A 30 13.21 0.99 -30.56
N LYS A 31 13.86 -0.19 -30.62
CA LYS A 31 13.48 -1.37 -29.85
C LYS A 31 13.61 -1.13 -28.33
N CYS A 32 14.70 -0.50 -27.89
CA CYS A 32 14.89 -0.13 -26.49
C CYS A 32 13.88 0.94 -26.04
N ASN A 33 13.53 1.90 -26.91
CA ASN A 33 12.49 2.88 -26.61
C ASN A 33 11.12 2.23 -26.38
N GLN A 34 10.68 1.34 -27.28
CA GLN A 34 9.39 0.64 -27.13
C GLN A 34 9.35 -0.23 -25.87
N ARG A 35 10.44 -0.95 -25.57
CA ARG A 35 10.52 -1.78 -24.37
C ARG A 35 10.55 -0.94 -23.09
N GLY A 36 11.33 0.14 -23.08
CA GLY A 36 11.37 1.10 -21.97
C GLY A 36 10.01 1.74 -21.69
N TYR A 37 9.28 2.13 -22.74
CA TYR A 37 7.91 2.65 -22.62
C TYR A 37 6.97 1.62 -21.99
N LYS A 38 6.98 0.37 -22.47
CA LYS A 38 6.13 -0.71 -21.92
C LYS A 38 6.47 -1.03 -20.47
N ALA A 39 7.76 -1.01 -20.11
CA ALA A 39 8.21 -1.19 -18.74
C ALA A 39 7.69 -0.07 -17.82
N LYS A 40 7.92 1.20 -18.18
CA LYS A 40 7.40 2.36 -17.42
C LYS A 40 5.88 2.29 -17.24
N LYS A 41 5.12 1.95 -18.28
CA LYS A 41 3.66 1.80 -18.19
C LYS A 41 3.22 0.64 -17.28
N ARG A 42 3.99 -0.45 -17.22
CA ARG A 42 3.73 -1.54 -16.27
C ARG A 42 4.01 -1.09 -14.84
N ASP A 43 5.12 -0.41 -14.61
CA ASP A 43 5.51 0.06 -13.28
C ASP A 43 4.52 1.11 -12.76
N GLU A 44 4.08 2.05 -13.61
CA GLU A 44 3.01 3.01 -13.28
C GLU A 44 1.74 2.30 -12.79
N LYS A 45 1.28 1.25 -13.49
CA LYS A 45 0.10 0.47 -13.07
C LYS A 45 0.30 -0.23 -11.73
N ILE A 46 1.49 -0.80 -11.51
CA ILE A 46 1.83 -1.46 -10.24
C ILE A 46 1.84 -0.45 -9.10
N GLN A 47 2.41 0.75 -9.32
CA GLN A 47 2.45 1.80 -8.31
C GLN A 47 1.05 2.32 -7.97
N ILE A 48 0.21 2.55 -8.97
CA ILE A 48 -1.20 2.95 -8.75
C ILE A 48 -1.92 1.91 -7.90
N ALA A 49 -1.81 0.62 -8.25
CA ALA A 49 -2.43 -0.46 -7.48
C ALA A 49 -1.93 -0.50 -6.03
N LYS A 50 -0.63 -0.31 -5.79
CA LYS A 50 -0.07 -0.22 -4.43
C LYS A 50 -0.59 0.99 -3.66
N THR A 51 -0.65 2.16 -4.29
CA THR A 51 -1.16 3.38 -3.65
C THR A 51 -2.64 3.30 -3.34
N ASP A 52 -3.43 2.64 -4.18
CA ASP A 52 -4.87 2.44 -3.96
C ASP A 52 -5.13 1.51 -2.77
N VAL A 53 -4.30 0.49 -2.58
CA VAL A 53 -4.38 -0.40 -1.41
C VAL A 53 -4.10 0.41 -0.13
N ILE A 54 -3.02 1.19 -0.09
CA ILE A 54 -2.65 1.98 1.09
C ILE A 54 -3.72 3.03 1.44
N LYS A 55 -4.28 3.71 0.43
CA LYS A 55 -5.36 4.69 0.66
C LYS A 55 -6.63 4.04 1.21
N LYS A 56 -7.04 2.91 0.64
CA LYS A 56 -8.22 2.16 1.13
C LYS A 56 -8.00 1.63 2.54
N GLU A 57 -6.79 1.20 2.88
CA GLU A 57 -6.45 0.80 4.24
C GLU A 57 -6.54 1.97 5.23
N ALA A 58 -6.01 3.14 4.88
CA ALA A 58 -6.12 4.34 5.73
C ALA A 58 -7.58 4.79 5.93
N GLU A 59 -8.35 4.88 4.85
CA GLU A 59 -9.78 5.21 4.91
C GLU A 59 -10.55 4.19 5.78
N SER A 60 -10.21 2.90 5.68
CA SER A 60 -10.85 1.87 6.49
C SER A 60 -10.58 2.03 7.99
N ILE A 61 -9.38 2.48 8.38
CA ILE A 61 -9.03 2.71 9.79
C ILE A 61 -9.81 3.90 10.36
N ASP A 62 -9.97 4.98 9.58
CA ASP A 62 -10.72 6.14 10.04
C ASP A 62 -12.22 5.84 10.19
N MET A 63 -12.78 5.05 9.27
CA MET A 63 -14.15 4.54 9.40
C MET A 63 -14.31 3.66 10.65
N ILE A 64 -13.30 2.84 10.97
CA ILE A 64 -13.31 2.00 12.18
C ILE A 64 -13.28 2.90 13.44
N LYS A 65 -12.44 3.94 13.47
CA LYS A 65 -12.36 4.86 14.60
C LYS A 65 -13.66 5.61 14.87
N ALA A 66 -14.46 5.89 13.84
CA ALA A 66 -15.74 6.58 13.97
C ALA A 66 -16.85 5.69 14.60
N LYS A 67 -16.72 4.36 14.55
CA LYS A 67 -17.72 3.44 15.11
C LYS A 67 -17.62 3.37 16.63
N GLU A 68 -18.78 3.34 17.29
CA GLU A 68 -18.87 3.14 18.75
C GLU A 68 -18.74 1.65 19.13
N PHE A 69 -19.26 0.77 18.27
CA PHE A 69 -19.21 -0.68 18.43
C PHE A 69 -18.32 -1.30 17.37
N LEU A 70 -17.40 -2.13 17.82
CA LEU A 70 -16.36 -2.73 17.01
C LEU A 70 -16.54 -4.24 16.96
N THR A 71 -16.22 -4.83 15.82
CA THR A 71 -16.02 -6.27 15.71
C THR A 71 -14.68 -6.69 16.32
N ALA A 72 -14.50 -7.97 16.65
CA ALA A 72 -13.22 -8.48 17.13
C ALA A 72 -12.07 -8.20 16.16
N LYS A 73 -12.34 -8.20 14.84
CA LYS A 73 -11.34 -7.88 13.82
C LYS A 73 -10.96 -6.40 13.82
N GLU A 74 -11.94 -5.50 13.91
CA GLU A 74 -11.69 -4.06 13.97
C GLU A 74 -10.96 -3.66 15.26
N ALA A 75 -11.35 -4.25 16.39
CA ALA A 75 -10.63 -4.08 17.65
C ALA A 75 -9.18 -4.55 17.56
N ALA A 76 -8.93 -5.69 16.88
CA ALA A 76 -7.58 -6.18 16.64
C ALA A 76 -6.73 -5.20 15.81
N ILE A 77 -7.33 -4.61 14.77
CA ILE A 77 -6.67 -3.58 13.94
C ILE A 77 -6.33 -2.34 14.77
N LEU A 78 -7.26 -1.84 15.59
CA LEU A 78 -7.03 -0.66 16.42
C LEU A 78 -5.94 -0.87 17.49
N LEU A 79 -5.90 -2.05 18.08
CA LEU A 79 -4.92 -2.40 19.12
C LEU A 79 -3.57 -2.89 18.55
N GLY A 80 -3.46 -3.13 17.25
CA GLY A 80 -2.29 -3.76 16.65
C GLY A 80 -2.10 -5.23 17.08
N PHE A 81 -3.17 -5.91 17.47
CA PHE A 81 -3.15 -7.30 17.91
C PHE A 81 -3.64 -8.26 16.83
N SER A 82 -3.36 -9.55 17.02
CA SER A 82 -4.04 -10.59 16.25
C SER A 82 -5.49 -10.73 16.71
N VAL A 83 -6.40 -11.11 15.79
CA VAL A 83 -7.81 -11.40 16.12
C VAL A 83 -7.90 -12.49 17.21
N ARG A 84 -7.00 -13.47 17.18
CA ARG A 84 -6.91 -14.54 18.18
C ARG A 84 -6.59 -13.99 19.58
N THR A 85 -5.72 -12.98 19.66
CA THR A 85 -5.41 -12.30 20.92
C THR A 85 -6.64 -11.61 21.49
N VAL A 86 -7.44 -10.96 20.63
CA VAL A 86 -8.69 -10.30 21.06
C VAL A 86 -9.68 -11.32 21.61
N TYR A 87 -9.90 -12.44 20.92
CA TYR A 87 -10.76 -13.52 21.44
C TYR A 87 -10.24 -14.07 22.77
N ARG A 88 -8.93 -14.32 22.90
CA ARG A 88 -8.35 -14.76 24.17
C ARG A 88 -8.57 -13.76 25.31
N LEU A 89 -8.54 -12.45 25.04
CA LEU A 89 -8.83 -11.43 26.04
C LEU A 89 -10.31 -11.43 26.47
N ILE A 90 -11.22 -11.73 25.53
CA ILE A 90 -12.64 -11.90 25.81
C ILE A 90 -12.87 -13.16 26.66
N ASP A 91 -12.29 -14.29 26.25
CA ASP A 91 -12.44 -15.57 26.95
C ASP A 91 -11.87 -15.52 28.37
N ASN A 92 -10.76 -14.80 28.56
CA ASN A 92 -10.16 -14.58 29.87
C ASN A 92 -10.91 -13.51 30.71
N GLY A 93 -11.99 -12.92 30.20
CA GLY A 93 -12.77 -11.89 30.89
C GLY A 93 -12.09 -10.52 31.02
N LYS A 94 -10.92 -10.34 30.40
CA LYS A 94 -10.17 -9.06 30.42
C LYS A 94 -10.82 -8.01 29.53
N LEU A 95 -11.47 -8.43 28.44
CA LEU A 95 -12.18 -7.54 27.53
C LEU A 95 -13.69 -7.85 27.56
N LYS A 96 -14.50 -6.89 27.99
CA LYS A 96 -15.95 -7.04 27.95
C LYS A 96 -16.46 -6.93 26.51
N SER A 97 -17.25 -7.91 26.11
CA SER A 97 -17.91 -7.94 24.80
C SER A 97 -19.32 -8.49 24.91
N VAL A 98 -20.16 -8.20 23.92
CA VAL A 98 -21.51 -8.73 23.79
C VAL A 98 -21.53 -9.65 22.59
N ASN A 99 -21.94 -10.91 22.79
CA ASN A 99 -22.15 -11.85 21.71
C ASN A 99 -23.63 -11.87 21.32
N LEU A 100 -23.96 -11.40 20.12
CA LEU A 100 -25.34 -11.29 19.64
C LEU A 100 -25.79 -12.52 18.82
N ALA A 101 -24.85 -13.29 18.27
CA ALA A 101 -25.08 -14.53 17.50
C ALA A 101 -23.74 -15.28 17.33
N GLU A 102 -23.72 -16.50 16.77
CA GLU A 102 -22.51 -17.36 16.69
C GLU A 102 -21.22 -16.66 16.23
N ARG A 103 -21.31 -15.69 15.31
CA ARG A 103 -20.17 -14.93 14.77
C ARG A 103 -20.32 -13.41 14.92
N LEU A 104 -21.18 -12.97 15.84
CA LEU A 104 -21.58 -11.57 15.99
C LEU A 104 -21.18 -10.98 17.34
N THR A 105 -19.88 -11.01 17.62
CA THR A 105 -19.30 -10.35 18.79
C THR A 105 -19.17 -8.84 18.55
N ARG A 106 -19.58 -8.04 19.53
CA ARG A 106 -19.47 -6.58 19.54
C ARG A 106 -18.75 -6.11 20.79
N ILE A 107 -17.80 -5.21 20.61
CA ILE A 107 -16.97 -4.63 21.67
C ILE A 107 -17.23 -3.13 21.67
N LYS A 108 -17.54 -2.55 22.85
CA LYS A 108 -17.66 -1.11 22.98
C LYS A 108 -16.26 -0.49 22.94
N LYS A 109 -16.11 0.61 22.19
CA LYS A 109 -14.82 1.32 22.10
C LYS A 109 -14.30 1.79 23.46
N SER A 110 -15.18 2.19 24.37
CA SER A 110 -14.82 2.59 25.73
C SER A 110 -14.16 1.46 26.55
N GLU A 111 -14.52 0.19 26.31
CA GLU A 111 -13.87 -0.95 26.97
C GLU A 111 -12.47 -1.22 26.43
N LEU A 112 -12.20 -0.89 25.16
CA LEU A 112 -10.85 -1.00 24.59
C LEU A 112 -9.90 0.04 25.16
N ASN A 113 -10.36 1.27 25.38
CA ASN A 113 -9.52 2.33 25.97
C ASN A 113 -9.07 1.95 27.39
N LYS A 114 -9.96 1.34 28.19
CA LYS A 114 -9.65 0.84 29.55
C LYS A 114 -8.56 -0.24 29.62
N LEU A 115 -8.20 -0.86 28.50
CA LEU A 115 -7.11 -1.84 28.45
C LEU A 115 -5.73 -1.20 28.28
N ILE A 116 -5.70 0.06 27.83
CA ILE A 116 -4.48 0.80 27.54
C ILE A 116 -4.22 1.88 28.61
N ASP A 117 -5.28 2.41 29.21
CA ASP A 117 -5.23 3.28 30.40
C ASP A 117 -4.84 2.49 31.67
#